data_AF-A0A947S3A8-F1
#
_entry.id   AF-A0A947S3A8-F1
#
_cell.length_a   1.000
_cell.length_b   1.000
_cell.length_c   1.000
_cell.angle_alpha   90.00
_cell.angle_beta   90.00
_cell.angle_gamma   90.00
#
_symmetry.space_group_name_H-M   'P 1'
#
loop_
_entity.id
_entity.type
_entity.pdbx_description
1 polymer ?
#
loop_
_entity_poly.entity_id
_entity_poly.type
_entity_poly.pdbx_seq_one_letter_code
_entity_poly.pdbx_strand_id
1 'polypeptide(L)'
;MKSKLFLKSLFAVLIFSLLMPVQLSWAAASLAGEVLTVEDPVLDVSSEVTAADIGESESAINNASAEATESTTTTGTLIEIGNTTAENTTIIIRTEDENGATEDQTVEVGTATLVQNDSFGASSLSDWIAGDQITFTATEYTNSGAVVAGSLRNRAHHAYDIGKNGWVAAIRPEQNQMDITWDNQTYTLNTSDARMVAGLKNPAALTDFQIGDRIRARVVDDNDNSPYTFNAHIVVVLRRGDTLFMRVTRWVVSGTVYTLPEDLTKPLTMDVKILNSPFFEAGDVNNLVGAPGDIIKVDIDENTKLIRKYFGKAFLKEFSEGDDVRIIGRRDENTGHIVAKFIKNNSVQKLGKVYRLGKVDAVDTAANTIDITLVRTRMAVKNWTIEVVPSAKIYQAGEEIAISDIQPNDKLRIIGGSADWTDHTIMAQRINVLIKQTKPTAAETETPDTATQ
;
A
#
# COMPACT_ATOMS: atom_id res chain seq x y z
N MET A 1 55.38 20.27 30.42
CA MET A 1 56.30 19.18 30.04
C MET A 1 55.67 18.45 28.86
N LYS A 2 56.36 18.43 27.70
CA LYS A 2 56.30 17.54 26.50
C LYS A 2 55.02 16.69 26.26
N SER A 3 54.43 16.54 25.08
CA SER A 3 54.78 16.89 23.69
C SER A 3 53.55 16.66 22.78
N LYS A 4 53.46 17.44 21.70
CA LYS A 4 52.54 17.29 20.55
C LYS A 4 52.78 15.98 19.78
N LEU A 5 51.77 15.47 19.06
CA LEU A 5 51.96 15.06 17.66
C LEU A 5 50.65 15.13 16.86
N PHE A 6 50.73 15.90 15.77
CA PHE A 6 49.77 16.03 14.68
C PHE A 6 49.94 14.86 13.70
N LEU A 7 48.87 14.41 13.03
CA LEU A 7 48.99 13.87 11.68
C LEU A 7 47.77 14.24 10.83
N LYS A 8 48.01 15.13 9.87
CA LYS A 8 47.14 15.39 8.70
C LYS A 8 47.48 14.32 7.66
N SER A 9 46.49 13.76 6.97
CA SER A 9 46.70 13.07 5.70
C SER A 9 45.92 13.77 4.61
N LEU A 10 46.68 14.22 3.62
CA LEU A 10 46.29 14.97 2.43
C LEU A 10 46.53 14.00 1.28
N PHE A 11 45.49 13.52 0.60
CA PHE A 11 45.66 12.75 -0.64
C PHE A 11 45.34 13.65 -1.83
N ALA A 12 46.40 14.12 -2.45
CA ALA A 12 46.39 14.65 -3.81
C ALA A 12 46.57 13.47 -4.77
N VAL A 13 45.67 13.32 -5.75
CA VAL A 13 45.89 12.44 -6.91
C VAL A 13 45.88 13.28 -8.17
N LEU A 14 46.90 12.96 -8.96
CA LEU A 14 47.51 13.67 -10.06
C LEU A 14 46.63 13.62 -11.32
N ILE A 15 46.51 14.77 -11.99
CA ILE A 15 46.04 14.92 -13.37
C ILE A 15 47.28 14.84 -14.27
N PHE A 16 47.35 13.88 -15.21
CA PHE A 16 48.01 14.11 -16.52
C PHE A 16 47.68 13.03 -17.58
N SER A 17 47.09 13.51 -18.68
CA SER A 17 47.22 13.12 -20.10
C SER A 17 47.06 11.66 -20.56
N LEU A 18 46.09 11.44 -21.47
CA LEU A 18 46.41 10.93 -22.82
C LEU A 18 45.27 11.22 -23.81
N LEU A 19 45.54 12.15 -24.73
CA LEU A 19 44.81 12.39 -25.97
C LEU A 19 45.16 11.25 -26.95
N MET A 20 44.15 10.56 -27.46
CA MET A 20 44.26 9.70 -28.64
C MET A 20 43.15 10.11 -29.62
N PRO A 21 43.48 10.42 -30.89
CA PRO A 21 42.48 10.62 -31.94
C PRO A 21 41.96 9.27 -32.42
N VAL A 22 40.68 8.99 -32.18
CA VAL A 22 40.01 7.85 -32.82
C VAL A 22 39.67 8.24 -34.25
N GLN A 23 40.24 7.52 -35.20
CA GLN A 23 39.97 7.66 -36.62
C GLN A 23 38.54 7.17 -36.92
N LEU A 24 37.74 8.05 -37.53
CA LEU A 24 36.47 7.73 -38.17
C LEU A 24 36.78 7.01 -39.51
N SER A 25 36.71 5.69 -39.53
CA SER A 25 36.59 4.92 -40.76
C SER A 25 35.11 4.79 -41.13
N TRP A 26 34.72 5.48 -42.21
CA TRP A 26 33.45 5.26 -42.88
C TRP A 26 33.58 4.01 -43.74
N ALA A 27 33.08 2.87 -43.26
CA ALA A 27 32.86 1.70 -44.09
C ALA A 27 31.38 1.69 -44.53
N ALA A 28 31.17 1.87 -45.82
CA ALA A 28 29.89 1.63 -46.47
C ALA A 28 29.60 0.13 -46.46
N ALA A 29 28.71 -0.31 -45.57
CA ALA A 29 28.13 -1.64 -45.58
C ALA A 29 26.79 -1.59 -46.33
N SER A 30 26.69 -2.41 -47.37
CA SER A 30 25.51 -2.62 -48.19
C SER A 30 24.33 -3.12 -47.36
N LEU A 31 23.17 -2.46 -47.46
CA LEU A 31 21.89 -2.98 -47.00
C LEU A 31 21.50 -4.21 -47.85
N ALA A 32 21.82 -5.40 -47.34
CA ALA A 32 21.01 -6.58 -47.59
C ALA A 32 20.12 -6.74 -46.35
N GLY A 33 18.81 -6.58 -46.53
CA GLY A 33 17.82 -6.67 -45.47
C GLY A 33 17.76 -8.08 -44.91
N GLU A 34 18.42 -8.29 -43.78
CA GLU A 34 18.15 -9.40 -42.90
C GLU A 34 16.97 -8.97 -42.02
N VAL A 35 15.82 -9.62 -42.22
CA VAL A 35 14.67 -9.48 -41.32
C VAL A 35 15.13 -10.03 -39.97
N LEU A 36 15.59 -9.15 -39.10
CA LEU A 36 15.73 -9.46 -37.68
C LEU A 36 14.33 -9.80 -37.19
N THR A 37 14.03 -11.10 -37.15
CA THR A 37 12.98 -11.60 -36.28
C THR A 37 13.47 -11.27 -34.87
N VAL A 38 12.91 -10.21 -34.30
CA VAL A 38 13.03 -9.94 -32.87
C VAL A 38 12.38 -11.14 -32.20
N GLU A 39 13.18 -12.14 -31.85
CA GLU A 39 12.76 -13.17 -30.92
C GLU A 39 12.51 -12.45 -29.59
N ASP A 40 11.24 -12.14 -29.34
CA ASP A 40 10.82 -11.55 -28.06
C ASP A 40 11.43 -12.39 -26.93
N PRO A 41 12.13 -11.76 -25.96
CA PRO A 41 12.79 -12.48 -24.89
C PRO A 41 11.79 -13.43 -24.24
N VAL A 42 12.17 -14.70 -24.23
CA VAL A 42 11.31 -15.80 -23.81
C VAL A 42 11.15 -15.74 -22.29
N LEU A 43 10.26 -14.87 -21.79
CA LEU A 43 9.84 -14.88 -20.38
C LEU A 43 9.12 -16.20 -20.06
N ASP A 44 9.72 -16.99 -19.16
CA ASP A 44 9.17 -18.26 -18.65
C ASP A 44 8.22 -17.97 -17.49
N VAL A 45 6.95 -17.69 -17.84
CA VAL A 45 5.92 -17.22 -16.89
C VAL A 45 5.09 -18.35 -16.25
N SER A 46 5.26 -19.60 -16.68
CA SER A 46 4.34 -20.72 -16.37
C SER A 46 4.86 -21.74 -15.34
N SER A 47 5.94 -21.44 -14.61
CA SER A 47 6.45 -22.36 -13.58
C SER A 47 5.53 -22.37 -12.35
N GLU A 48 4.98 -23.53 -11.99
CA GLU A 48 4.36 -23.76 -10.69
C GLU A 48 5.32 -23.30 -9.58
N VAL A 49 4.83 -22.51 -8.62
CA VAL A 49 5.64 -22.16 -7.45
C VAL A 49 5.67 -23.38 -6.54
N THR A 50 6.81 -24.05 -6.53
CA THR A 50 7.06 -25.23 -5.71
C THR A 50 7.69 -24.84 -4.38
N ALA A 51 7.64 -25.73 -3.40
CA ALA A 51 8.30 -25.51 -2.11
C ALA A 51 9.83 -25.34 -2.27
N ALA A 52 10.40 -25.97 -3.31
CA ALA A 52 11.81 -25.85 -3.67
C ALA A 52 12.21 -24.43 -4.08
N ASP A 53 11.32 -23.67 -4.73
CA ASP A 53 11.56 -22.26 -5.09
C ASP A 53 11.68 -21.35 -3.86
N ILE A 54 11.26 -21.85 -2.70
CA ILE A 54 11.20 -21.14 -1.42
C ILE A 54 12.37 -21.54 -0.50
N GLY A 55 13.02 -22.67 -0.79
CA GLY A 55 14.00 -23.29 0.12
C GLY A 55 13.37 -23.84 1.40
N GLU A 56 12.05 -24.08 1.42
CA GLU A 56 11.31 -24.59 2.57
C GLU A 56 10.51 -25.85 2.22
N SER A 57 10.06 -26.61 3.22
CA SER A 57 9.19 -27.76 2.97
C SER A 57 7.75 -27.31 2.75
N GLU A 58 7.01 -28.03 1.89
CA GLU A 58 5.59 -27.77 1.66
C GLU A 58 4.77 -27.79 2.97
N SER A 59 5.18 -28.65 3.92
CA SER A 59 4.60 -28.68 5.27
C SER A 59 4.87 -27.41 6.08
N ALA A 60 6.06 -26.82 6.01
CA ALA A 60 6.36 -25.56 6.69
C ALA A 60 5.54 -24.39 6.10
N ILE A 61 5.34 -24.40 4.78
CA ILE A 61 4.62 -23.37 4.04
C ILE A 61 3.10 -23.47 4.23
N ASN A 62 2.55 -24.70 4.25
CA ASN A 62 1.12 -24.95 4.25
C ASN A 62 0.51 -25.25 5.63
N ASN A 63 1.33 -25.55 6.65
CA ASN A 63 0.82 -25.94 7.99
C ASN A 63 0.85 -24.82 9.03
N ALA A 64 0.95 -23.55 8.63
CA ALA A 64 0.59 -22.45 9.52
C ALA A 64 -0.94 -22.52 9.79
N SER A 65 -1.33 -23.31 10.78
CA SER A 65 -2.72 -23.48 11.21
C SER A 65 -3.23 -22.27 12.01
N ALA A 66 -2.32 -21.43 12.49
CA ALA A 66 -2.59 -20.20 13.21
C ALA A 66 -1.47 -19.18 12.99
N GLU A 67 -1.78 -17.92 13.24
CA GLU A 67 -0.81 -16.82 13.25
C GLU A 67 0.09 -16.97 14.47
N ALA A 68 1.41 -16.95 14.29
CA ALA A 68 2.32 -16.88 15.41
C ALA A 68 2.23 -15.49 16.03
N THR A 69 1.99 -15.45 17.33
CA THR A 69 1.81 -14.22 18.09
C THR A 69 2.90 -14.08 19.13
N GLU A 70 3.42 -12.86 19.26
CA GLU A 70 4.28 -12.45 20.36
C GLU A 70 3.61 -11.26 21.05
N SER A 71 3.66 -11.22 22.38
CA SER A 71 3.21 -10.03 23.11
C SER A 71 4.42 -9.16 23.43
N THR A 72 4.36 -7.91 22.98
CA THR A 72 5.43 -6.94 23.21
C THR A 72 4.91 -5.76 24.01
N THR A 73 5.78 -5.15 24.79
CA THR A 73 5.50 -3.87 25.45
C THR A 73 6.64 -2.91 25.14
N THR A 74 6.31 -1.85 24.44
CA THR A 74 7.31 -0.92 23.90
C THR A 74 6.90 0.51 24.20
N THR A 75 7.88 1.39 24.33
CA THR A 75 7.64 2.83 24.43
C THR A 75 8.25 3.52 23.23
N GLY A 76 7.52 4.46 22.65
CA GLY A 76 7.98 5.25 21.53
C GLY A 76 7.28 6.60 21.47
N THR A 77 7.53 7.33 20.40
CA THR A 77 6.95 8.64 20.16
C THR A 77 5.80 8.50 19.17
N LEU A 78 4.62 9.01 19.50
CA LEU A 78 3.48 9.07 18.60
C LEU A 78 3.86 9.92 17.39
N ILE A 79 3.85 9.34 16.21
CA ILE A 79 4.07 10.07 14.96
C ILE A 79 2.74 10.44 14.34
N GLU A 80 1.73 9.58 14.44
CA GLU A 80 0.47 9.80 13.74
C GLU A 80 -0.71 9.04 14.36
N ILE A 81 -1.91 9.59 14.18
CA ILE A 81 -3.18 8.91 14.40
C ILE A 81 -3.97 8.97 13.09
N GLY A 82 -4.27 7.82 12.50
CA GLY A 82 -4.98 7.71 11.22
C GLY A 82 -6.38 8.30 11.30
N ASN A 83 -7.16 7.94 12.31
CA ASN A 83 -8.49 8.47 12.56
C ASN A 83 -8.74 8.59 14.09
N THR A 84 -9.38 9.66 14.54
CA THR A 84 -9.69 9.93 15.97
C THR A 84 -11.14 9.70 16.37
N THR A 85 -12.03 9.49 15.41
CA THR A 85 -13.49 9.34 15.60
C THR A 85 -13.96 7.91 15.34
N ALA A 86 -13.26 7.17 14.48
CA ALA A 86 -13.58 5.79 14.13
C ALA A 86 -13.30 4.84 15.30
N GLU A 87 -14.18 3.86 15.47
CA GLU A 87 -14.08 2.79 16.47
C GLU A 87 -12.82 1.93 16.29
N ASN A 88 -12.34 1.82 15.05
CA ASN A 88 -11.07 1.20 14.74
C ASN A 88 -10.20 2.25 14.03
N THR A 89 -8.92 2.29 14.36
CA THR A 89 -7.94 3.19 13.74
C THR A 89 -6.56 2.57 13.74
N THR A 90 -5.59 3.28 13.17
CA THR A 90 -4.17 2.94 13.27
C THR A 90 -3.42 4.12 13.81
N ILE A 91 -2.41 3.88 14.64
CA ILE A 91 -1.44 4.90 15.03
C ILE A 91 -0.06 4.49 14.54
N ILE A 92 0.80 5.48 14.30
CA ILE A 92 2.21 5.25 13.99
C ILE A 92 3.02 5.67 15.21
N ILE A 93 3.84 4.76 15.73
CA ILE A 93 4.73 5.01 16.85
C ILE A 93 6.17 4.79 16.38
N ARG A 94 7.03 5.79 16.59
CA ARG A 94 8.47 5.66 16.38
C ARG A 94 9.10 5.05 17.62
N THR A 95 9.66 3.87 17.46
CA THR A 95 10.42 3.16 18.48
C THR A 95 11.91 3.32 18.20
N GLU A 96 12.72 3.23 19.23
CA GLU A 96 14.19 3.28 19.14
C GLU A 96 14.74 1.94 19.64
N ASP A 97 15.65 1.33 18.88
CA ASP A 97 16.30 0.09 19.27
C ASP A 97 17.47 0.33 20.24
N GLU A 98 18.12 -0.74 20.70
CA GLU A 98 19.26 -0.66 21.62
C GLU A 98 20.47 0.10 21.05
N ASN A 99 20.53 0.29 19.73
CA ASN A 99 21.61 0.99 19.03
C ASN A 99 21.25 2.45 18.69
N GLY A 100 20.05 2.91 19.07
CA GLY A 100 19.55 4.24 18.73
C GLY A 100 18.98 4.36 17.31
N ALA A 101 18.84 3.25 16.59
CA ALA A 101 18.16 3.26 15.30
C ALA A 101 16.64 3.36 15.53
N THR A 102 15.98 4.19 14.72
CA THR A 102 14.53 4.41 14.86
C THR A 102 13.75 3.62 13.81
N GLU A 103 12.64 3.03 14.21
CA GLU A 103 11.67 2.38 13.31
C GLU A 103 10.26 2.94 13.57
N ASP A 104 9.53 3.22 12.49
CA ASP A 104 8.11 3.60 12.56
C ASP A 104 7.23 2.35 12.48
N GLN A 105 6.56 2.03 13.59
CA GLN A 105 5.65 0.90 13.73
C GLN A 105 4.20 1.36 13.55
N THR A 106 3.44 0.64 12.72
CA THR A 106 1.99 0.85 12.59
C THR A 106 1.29 -0.07 13.57
N VAL A 107 0.57 0.53 14.52
CA VAL A 107 -0.16 -0.17 15.56
C VAL A 107 -1.66 0.00 15.30
N GLU A 108 -2.35 -1.11 15.11
CA GLU A 108 -3.80 -1.18 14.97
C GLU A 108 -4.46 -0.99 16.34
N VAL A 109 -5.44 -0.10 16.38
CA VAL A 109 -6.24 0.21 17.57
C VAL A 109 -7.67 -0.20 17.27
N GLY A 110 -8.18 -1.16 18.03
CA GLY A 110 -9.55 -1.63 17.90
C GLY A 110 -10.42 -1.23 19.09
N THR A 111 -11.69 -1.60 19.03
CA THR A 111 -12.67 -1.35 20.11
C THR A 111 -12.31 -1.99 21.45
N ALA A 112 -11.50 -3.06 21.42
CA ALA A 112 -11.01 -3.73 22.63
C ALA A 112 -9.73 -3.08 23.21
N THR A 113 -9.10 -2.15 22.50
CA THR A 113 -7.85 -1.51 22.95
C THR A 113 -8.13 -0.56 24.11
N LEU A 114 -7.43 -0.72 25.22
CA LEU A 114 -7.50 0.21 26.35
C LEU A 114 -6.68 1.47 26.04
N VAL A 115 -7.34 2.60 25.80
CA VAL A 115 -6.69 3.90 25.57
C VAL A 115 -6.64 4.68 26.89
N GLN A 116 -5.42 4.94 27.38
CA GLN A 116 -5.20 5.48 28.73
C GLN A 116 -4.31 6.73 28.74
N ASN A 117 -4.58 7.63 29.69
CA ASN A 117 -3.70 8.74 30.03
C ASN A 117 -2.57 8.28 30.98
N ASP A 118 -1.68 9.20 31.38
CA ASP A 118 -0.52 8.83 32.20
C ASP A 118 -0.91 8.30 33.60
N SER A 119 -2.09 8.68 34.10
CA SER A 119 -2.62 8.19 35.38
C SER A 119 -3.40 6.88 35.27
N PHE A 120 -3.31 6.18 34.13
CA PHE A 120 -4.11 4.98 33.79
C PHE A 120 -5.63 5.21 33.71
N GLY A 121 -6.08 6.46 33.75
CA GLY A 121 -7.47 6.81 33.47
C GLY A 121 -7.79 6.63 31.99
N ALA A 122 -9.06 6.40 31.67
CA ALA A 122 -9.51 6.35 30.27
C ALA A 122 -9.19 7.67 29.55
N SER A 123 -8.81 7.58 28.29
CA SER A 123 -8.48 8.72 27.42
C SER A 123 -9.07 8.48 26.03
N SER A 124 -9.23 9.55 25.25
CA SER A 124 -9.53 9.44 23.82
C SER A 124 -8.29 9.69 22.97
N LEU A 125 -8.19 9.04 21.81
CA LEU A 125 -7.17 9.36 20.80
C LEU A 125 -7.32 10.78 20.25
N SER A 126 -8.52 11.38 20.35
CA SER A 126 -8.73 12.79 19.99
C SER A 126 -7.92 13.76 20.86
N ASP A 127 -7.50 13.33 22.05
CA ASP A 127 -6.74 14.11 23.04
C ASP A 127 -5.22 14.05 22.85
N TRP A 128 -4.77 13.16 21.96
CA TRP A 128 -3.36 12.81 21.81
C TRP A 128 -2.74 13.57 20.66
N ILE A 129 -1.53 14.07 20.87
CA ILE A 129 -0.80 14.88 19.89
C ILE A 129 0.44 14.12 19.50
N ALA A 130 0.75 14.12 18.21
CA ALA A 130 2.00 13.54 17.79
C ALA A 130 3.20 14.31 18.38
N GLY A 131 4.25 13.57 18.72
CA GLY A 131 5.29 13.96 19.66
C GLY A 131 5.04 13.43 21.08
N ASP A 132 3.83 13.02 21.43
CA ASP A 132 3.55 12.39 22.72
C ASP A 132 4.32 11.08 22.87
N GLN A 133 4.81 10.80 24.08
CA GLN A 133 5.41 9.51 24.39
C GLN A 133 4.31 8.49 24.70
N ILE A 134 4.27 7.39 23.96
CA ILE A 134 3.28 6.32 24.10
C ILE A 134 3.97 5.05 24.55
N THR A 135 3.52 4.47 25.66
CA THR A 135 3.79 3.07 25.99
C THR A 135 2.62 2.24 25.49
N PHE A 136 2.88 1.16 24.75
CA PHE A 136 1.84 0.26 24.31
C PHE A 136 2.20 -1.19 24.60
N THR A 137 1.17 -1.99 24.88
CA THR A 137 1.26 -3.45 24.89
C THR A 137 0.47 -3.95 23.69
N ALA A 138 1.11 -4.71 22.83
CA ALA A 138 0.51 -5.21 21.61
C ALA A 138 0.70 -6.72 21.45
N THR A 139 -0.16 -7.30 20.61
CA THR A 139 0.07 -8.61 20.01
C THR A 139 0.68 -8.37 18.65
N GLU A 140 1.95 -8.72 18.51
CA GLU A 140 2.67 -8.76 17.25
C GLU A 140 2.42 -10.09 16.58
N TYR A 141 1.92 -10.01 15.37
CA TYR A 141 1.71 -11.18 14.56
C TYR A 141 2.91 -11.35 13.63
N THR A 142 3.86 -12.17 14.05
CA THR A 142 5.20 -12.25 13.43
C THR A 142 5.15 -12.61 11.94
N ASN A 143 4.16 -13.41 11.55
CA ASN A 143 3.98 -13.81 10.15
C ASN A 143 3.35 -12.71 9.29
N SER A 144 2.43 -11.90 9.84
CA SER A 144 1.71 -10.85 9.09
C SER A 144 2.36 -9.49 9.17
N GLY A 145 3.16 -9.26 10.20
CA GLY A 145 3.68 -7.95 10.58
C GLY A 145 2.60 -7.01 11.16
N ALA A 146 1.38 -7.50 11.40
CA ALA A 146 0.36 -6.71 12.08
C ALA A 146 0.72 -6.57 13.56
N VAL A 147 0.48 -5.38 14.11
CA VAL A 147 0.71 -5.07 15.52
C VAL A 147 -0.60 -4.56 16.07
N VAL A 148 -1.31 -5.36 16.86
CA VAL A 148 -2.63 -4.98 17.39
C VAL A 148 -2.50 -4.62 18.86
N ALA A 149 -2.85 -3.37 19.21
CA ALA A 149 -2.74 -2.88 20.57
C ALA A 149 -3.78 -3.53 21.49
N GLY A 150 -3.31 -4.12 22.60
CA GLY A 150 -4.15 -4.46 23.75
C GLY A 150 -4.37 -3.23 24.65
N SER A 151 -3.32 -2.43 24.85
CA SER A 151 -3.41 -1.18 25.61
C SER A 151 -2.43 -0.14 25.08
N LEU A 152 -2.84 1.12 25.13
CA LEU A 152 -2.03 2.29 24.81
C LEU A 152 -2.07 3.24 26.01
N ARG A 153 -0.91 3.71 26.46
CA ARG A 153 -0.78 4.72 27.52
C ARG A 153 0.00 5.91 26.99
N ASN A 154 -0.65 7.07 26.99
CA ASN A 154 0.02 8.33 26.67
C ASN A 154 0.66 8.92 27.93
N ARG A 155 2.00 8.92 27.96
CA ARG A 155 2.82 9.43 29.08
C ARG A 155 2.88 10.96 29.15
N ALA A 156 2.49 11.63 28.07
CA ALA A 156 2.53 13.09 27.97
C ALA A 156 1.15 13.75 28.22
N HIS A 157 0.10 12.95 28.41
CA HIS A 157 -1.28 13.41 28.57
C HIS A 157 -1.74 13.27 30.03
N HIS A 158 -2.14 14.40 30.63
CA HIS A 158 -2.67 14.44 31.99
C HIS A 158 -4.20 14.30 31.98
N ALA A 159 -4.77 13.92 33.13
CA ALA A 159 -6.21 13.64 33.22
C ALA A 159 -7.12 14.86 32.94
N TYR A 160 -6.61 16.09 33.09
CA TYR A 160 -7.35 17.32 32.83
C TYR A 160 -7.12 17.88 31.42
N ASP A 161 -6.18 17.32 30.66
CA ASP A 161 -5.86 17.78 29.32
C ASP A 161 -6.95 17.32 28.34
N ILE A 162 -7.42 18.22 27.48
CA ILE A 162 -8.45 17.94 26.47
C ILE A 162 -7.86 18.18 25.08
N GLY A 163 -8.18 17.31 24.12
CA GLY A 163 -7.87 17.53 22.71
C GLY A 163 -8.85 18.48 22.04
N LYS A 164 -8.32 19.47 21.31
CA LYS A 164 -9.09 20.24 20.34
C LYS A 164 -8.42 20.16 18.97
N ASN A 165 -9.10 19.50 18.05
CA ASN A 165 -8.70 19.39 16.65
C ASN A 165 -9.46 20.45 15.87
N GLY A 166 -8.91 21.04 14.81
CA GLY A 166 -9.70 21.98 14.02
C GLY A 166 -8.93 22.69 12.93
N TRP A 167 -9.61 23.65 12.29
CA TRP A 167 -9.06 24.52 11.27
C TRP A 167 -8.92 25.94 11.81
N VAL A 168 -7.75 26.55 11.65
CA VAL A 168 -7.53 27.94 12.05
C VAL A 168 -8.44 28.86 11.25
N ALA A 169 -9.37 29.52 11.93
CA ALA A 169 -10.35 30.43 11.33
C ALA A 169 -9.90 31.88 11.45
N ALA A 170 -9.27 32.24 12.57
CA ALA A 170 -8.73 33.58 12.81
C ALA A 170 -7.49 33.52 13.71
N ILE A 171 -6.59 34.49 13.54
CA ILE A 171 -5.38 34.64 14.36
C ILE A 171 -5.34 36.09 14.85
N ARG A 172 -5.20 36.28 16.16
CA ARG A 172 -5.11 37.59 16.84
C ARG A 172 -3.83 37.66 17.68
N PRO A 173 -2.66 37.91 17.06
CA PRO A 173 -1.37 37.87 17.75
C PRO A 173 -1.28 38.83 18.92
N GLU A 174 -1.91 40.00 18.81
CA GLU A 174 -1.93 41.03 19.85
C GLU A 174 -2.72 40.61 21.11
N GLN A 175 -3.60 39.62 20.98
CA GLN A 175 -4.39 39.06 22.08
C GLN A 175 -3.85 37.69 22.54
N ASN A 176 -2.82 37.16 21.88
CA ASN A 176 -2.40 35.77 21.99
C ASN A 176 -3.57 34.79 21.81
N GLN A 177 -4.41 35.03 20.81
CA GLN A 177 -5.58 34.20 20.56
C GLN A 177 -5.61 33.64 19.14
N MET A 178 -6.18 32.44 19.02
CA MET A 178 -6.48 31.79 17.75
C MET A 178 -7.90 31.21 17.82
N ASP A 179 -8.71 31.48 16.79
CA ASP A 179 -9.97 30.77 16.63
C ASP A 179 -9.77 29.54 15.76
N ILE A 180 -10.36 28.43 16.18
CA ILE A 180 -10.44 27.22 15.39
C ILE A 180 -11.88 26.79 15.18
N THR A 181 -12.17 26.27 13.98
CA THR A 181 -13.45 25.65 13.67
C THR A 181 -13.34 24.14 13.75
N TRP A 182 -14.24 23.52 14.51
CA TRP A 182 -14.35 22.07 14.69
C TRP A 182 -15.79 21.68 14.99
N ASP A 183 -16.27 20.61 14.36
CA ASP A 183 -17.66 20.13 14.49
C ASP A 183 -18.70 21.26 14.28
N ASN A 184 -18.47 22.08 13.26
CA ASN A 184 -19.27 23.28 12.95
C ASN A 184 -19.38 24.33 14.07
N GLN A 185 -18.51 24.25 15.08
CA GLN A 185 -18.41 25.22 16.17
C GLN A 185 -17.06 25.94 16.09
N THR A 186 -17.03 27.19 16.57
CA THR A 186 -15.80 27.98 16.67
C THR A 186 -15.37 28.05 18.13
N TYR A 187 -14.11 27.71 18.37
CA TYR A 187 -13.46 27.72 19.67
C TYR A 187 -12.33 28.75 19.66
N THR A 188 -12.15 29.48 20.75
CA THR A 188 -11.04 30.41 20.93
C THR A 188 -9.99 29.79 21.85
N LEU A 189 -8.77 29.70 21.36
CA LEU A 189 -7.60 29.22 22.11
C LEU A 189 -6.79 30.43 22.57
N ASN A 190 -6.55 30.54 23.88
CA ASN A 190 -5.53 31.42 24.43
C ASN A 190 -4.16 30.72 24.35
N THR A 191 -3.22 31.35 23.66
CA THR A 191 -1.89 30.80 23.34
C THR A 191 -0.75 31.50 24.09
N SER A 192 -1.05 32.29 25.14
CA SER A 192 -0.03 33.06 25.88
C SER A 192 1.12 32.19 26.40
N ASP A 193 0.80 30.98 26.87
CA ASP A 193 1.75 30.04 27.48
C ASP A 193 1.89 28.75 26.65
N ALA A 194 1.33 28.73 25.44
CA ALA A 194 1.29 27.55 24.60
C ALA A 194 2.67 27.25 23.98
N ARG A 195 3.06 25.98 24.00
CA ARG A 195 4.14 25.47 23.15
C ARG A 195 3.60 25.30 21.74
N MET A 196 4.17 25.98 20.77
CA MET A 196 3.66 25.93 19.39
C MET A 196 4.66 25.26 18.45
N VAL A 197 4.15 24.46 17.52
CA VAL A 197 4.94 23.80 16.47
C VAL A 197 4.27 24.02 15.12
N ALA A 198 5.00 24.60 14.16
CA ALA A 198 4.50 24.91 12.82
C ALA A 198 5.48 24.45 11.74
N GLY A 199 5.23 23.28 11.15
CA GLY A 199 6.17 22.66 10.19
C GLY A 199 7.52 22.41 10.86
N LEU A 200 8.62 22.81 10.22
CA LEU A 200 9.98 22.68 10.78
C LEU A 200 10.31 23.67 11.91
N LYS A 201 9.40 24.59 12.27
CA LYS A 201 9.63 25.56 13.35
C LYS A 201 9.16 25.02 14.69
N ASN A 202 10.10 24.84 15.62
CA ASN A 202 9.86 24.44 17.01
C ASN A 202 10.93 25.09 17.93
N PRO A 203 10.57 26.04 18.83
CA PRO A 203 9.22 26.58 19.02
C PRO A 203 8.81 27.50 17.86
N ALA A 204 7.54 27.45 17.49
CA ALA A 204 6.90 28.40 16.58
C ALA A 204 6.28 29.57 17.35
N ALA A 205 6.07 30.69 16.67
CA ALA A 205 5.25 31.80 17.14
C ALA A 205 3.84 31.70 16.55
N LEU A 206 2.86 32.39 17.15
CA LEU A 206 1.49 32.44 16.64
C LEU A 206 1.42 33.00 15.19
N THR A 207 2.35 33.89 14.83
CA THR A 207 2.49 34.43 13.47
C THR A 207 3.01 33.42 12.43
N ASP A 208 3.50 32.26 12.86
CA ASP A 208 3.92 31.19 11.95
C ASP A 208 2.74 30.34 11.46
N PHE A 209 1.57 30.48 12.09
CA PHE A 209 0.31 29.85 11.70
C PHE A 209 -0.41 30.67 10.62
N GLN A 210 -1.29 30.03 9.88
CA GLN A 210 -2.06 30.62 8.79
C GLN A 210 -3.52 30.22 8.93
N ILE A 211 -4.42 31.11 8.50
CA ILE A 211 -5.84 30.77 8.36
C ILE A 211 -5.96 29.61 7.35
N GLY A 212 -6.76 28.61 7.70
CA GLY A 212 -6.88 27.36 6.95
C GLY A 212 -5.83 26.31 7.32
N ASP A 213 -4.92 26.59 8.26
CA ASP A 213 -4.10 25.53 8.85
C ASP A 213 -4.99 24.55 9.60
N ARG A 214 -4.73 23.27 9.42
CA ARG A 214 -5.23 22.26 10.34
C ARG A 214 -4.33 22.22 11.56
N ILE A 215 -4.90 22.17 12.75
CA ILE A 215 -4.15 22.04 13.99
C ILE A 215 -4.70 20.92 14.87
N ARG A 216 -3.85 20.46 15.78
CA ARG A 216 -4.25 19.75 16.98
C ARG A 216 -3.68 20.48 18.20
N ALA A 217 -4.55 20.79 19.15
CA ALA A 217 -4.20 21.47 20.38
C ALA A 217 -4.52 20.58 21.59
N ARG A 218 -3.69 20.71 22.62
CA ARG A 218 -3.96 20.21 23.97
C ARG A 218 -4.28 21.43 24.81
N VAL A 219 -5.44 21.39 25.43
CA VAL A 219 -6.00 22.54 26.10
C VAL A 219 -6.51 22.16 27.48
N VAL A 220 -6.71 23.17 28.30
CA VAL A 220 -7.40 23.09 29.58
C VAL A 220 -8.49 24.17 29.65
N ASP A 221 -9.54 23.88 30.40
CA ASP A 221 -10.60 24.84 30.72
C ASP A 221 -9.98 26.09 31.37
N ASP A 222 -10.35 27.27 30.89
CA ASP A 222 -9.86 28.54 31.43
C ASP A 222 -10.69 29.04 32.64
N ASN A 223 -11.71 28.27 33.03
CA ASN A 223 -12.66 28.51 34.11
C ASN A 223 -13.53 29.76 33.91
N ASP A 224 -13.74 30.20 32.66
CA ASP A 224 -14.64 31.32 32.35
C ASP A 224 -16.12 30.92 32.20
N ASN A 225 -16.41 29.62 32.35
CA ASN A 225 -17.72 28.95 32.15
C ASN A 225 -18.25 28.96 30.71
N SER A 226 -17.43 29.34 29.73
CA SER A 226 -17.74 29.19 28.32
C SER A 226 -17.17 27.86 27.80
N PRO A 227 -17.98 27.01 27.16
CA PRO A 227 -17.48 25.76 26.56
C PRO A 227 -16.68 25.98 25.27
N TYR A 228 -16.49 27.25 24.88
CA TYR A 228 -15.88 27.65 23.60
C TYR A 228 -14.50 28.28 23.75
N THR A 229 -14.01 28.46 24.98
CA THR A 229 -12.77 29.17 25.30
C THR A 229 -11.87 28.26 26.11
N PHE A 230 -10.58 28.22 25.75
CA PHE A 230 -9.62 27.32 26.39
C PHE A 230 -8.22 27.92 26.46
N ASN A 231 -7.46 27.54 27.49
CA ASN A 231 -6.02 27.81 27.55
C ASN A 231 -5.24 26.67 26.87
N ALA A 232 -4.45 26.98 25.85
CA ALA A 232 -3.66 25.99 25.14
C ALA A 232 -2.32 25.73 25.83
N HIS A 233 -2.01 24.45 26.09
CA HIS A 233 -0.70 23.99 26.54
C HIS A 233 0.25 23.75 25.36
N ILE A 234 -0.28 23.14 24.30
CA ILE A 234 0.47 22.90 23.07
C ILE A 234 -0.46 23.02 21.86
N VAL A 235 0.05 23.58 20.77
CA VAL A 235 -0.64 23.68 19.48
C VAL A 235 0.31 23.22 18.39
N VAL A 236 -0.08 22.19 17.65
CA VAL A 236 0.71 21.62 16.55
C VAL A 236 -0.04 21.79 15.24
N VAL A 237 0.63 22.36 14.24
CA VAL A 237 0.11 22.45 12.87
C VAL A 237 0.29 21.13 12.14
N LEU A 238 -0.79 20.69 11.49
CA LEU A 238 -0.86 19.54 10.59
C LEU A 238 -1.01 20.03 9.13
N ARG A 239 -0.07 20.86 8.67
CA ARG A 239 -0.01 21.31 7.25
C ARG A 239 0.19 20.08 6.35
N ARG A 240 -0.06 20.21 5.04
CA ARG A 240 0.28 19.17 4.04
C ARG A 240 1.53 19.61 3.26
N GLY A 241 2.34 18.66 2.78
CA GLY A 241 3.48 18.89 1.87
C GLY A 241 4.87 18.59 2.45
N ASP A 242 5.91 18.74 1.62
CA ASP A 242 7.29 18.26 1.84
C ASP A 242 8.00 18.82 3.10
N THR A 243 7.42 19.83 3.75
CA THR A 243 8.01 20.60 4.86
C THR A 243 7.50 20.20 6.24
N LEU A 244 6.89 19.02 6.38
CA LEU A 244 6.31 18.57 7.63
C LEU A 244 7.31 17.95 8.60
N PHE A 245 7.12 18.25 9.88
CA PHE A 245 7.82 17.63 11.02
C PHE A 245 7.41 16.17 11.24
N MET A 246 6.26 15.75 10.68
CA MET A 246 5.70 14.41 10.81
C MET A 246 5.03 14.05 9.48
N ARG A 247 5.69 13.19 8.71
CA ARG A 247 5.14 12.69 7.47
C ARG A 247 4.24 11.50 7.79
N VAL A 248 3.02 11.53 7.26
CA VAL A 248 2.13 10.39 7.26
C VAL A 248 2.67 9.38 6.28
N THR A 249 3.10 8.21 6.74
CA THR A 249 3.86 7.30 5.88
C THR A 249 3.39 5.86 5.88
N ARG A 250 2.31 5.47 6.57
CA ARG A 250 1.88 4.06 6.52
C ARG A 250 0.37 3.87 6.59
N TRP A 251 -0.16 3.27 5.54
CA TRP A 251 -1.57 2.99 5.30
C TRP A 251 -1.83 1.51 5.39
N VAL A 252 -2.99 1.16 5.96
CA VAL A 252 -3.56 -0.19 5.89
C VAL A 252 -4.76 -0.14 4.95
N VAL A 253 -4.62 -0.76 3.79
CA VAL A 253 -5.62 -0.75 2.72
C VAL A 253 -6.14 -2.16 2.52
N SER A 254 -7.45 -2.35 2.67
CA SER A 254 -8.10 -3.57 2.19
C SER A 254 -8.63 -3.31 0.80
N GLY A 255 -8.37 -4.21 -0.14
CA GLY A 255 -8.73 -4.02 -1.53
C GLY A 255 -8.83 -5.34 -2.28
N THR A 256 -9.27 -5.26 -3.52
CA THR A 256 -9.27 -6.38 -4.47
C THR A 256 -8.29 -6.06 -5.59
N VAL A 257 -7.41 -7.00 -5.95
CA VAL A 257 -6.48 -6.84 -7.08
C VAL A 257 -7.30 -6.58 -8.34
N TYR A 258 -7.20 -5.38 -8.90
CA TYR A 258 -7.99 -4.95 -10.04
C TYR A 258 -7.32 -5.35 -11.35
N THR A 259 -6.04 -4.98 -11.52
CA THR A 259 -5.19 -5.42 -12.63
C THR A 259 -3.84 -5.86 -12.11
N LEU A 260 -3.25 -6.84 -12.79
CA LEU A 260 -1.89 -7.31 -12.50
C LEU A 260 -1.08 -7.35 -13.81
N PRO A 261 0.15 -6.84 -13.84
CA PRO A 261 0.98 -6.90 -15.05
C PRO A 261 1.24 -8.35 -15.50
N GLU A 262 1.51 -8.55 -16.79
CA GLU A 262 1.88 -9.87 -17.33
C GLU A 262 3.21 -10.36 -16.74
N ASP A 263 4.18 -9.45 -16.61
CA ASP A 263 5.46 -9.71 -15.95
C ASP A 263 5.31 -9.53 -14.44
N LEU A 264 5.53 -10.62 -13.70
CA LEU A 264 5.42 -10.69 -12.25
C LEU A 264 6.79 -10.65 -11.55
N THR A 265 7.82 -10.16 -12.24
CA THR A 265 9.13 -9.87 -11.65
C THR A 265 9.11 -8.51 -10.92
N LYS A 266 9.89 -8.41 -9.84
CA LYS A 266 10.03 -7.18 -9.07
C LYS A 266 11.10 -6.27 -9.72
N PRO A 267 10.98 -4.94 -9.60
CA PRO A 267 9.86 -4.20 -9.04
C PRO A 267 8.65 -4.19 -9.99
N LEU A 268 7.44 -4.16 -9.44
CA LEU A 268 6.21 -4.02 -10.24
C LEU A 268 5.18 -3.13 -9.57
N THR A 269 4.24 -2.63 -10.36
CA THR A 269 3.06 -1.89 -9.87
C THR A 269 1.80 -2.68 -10.22
N MET A 270 0.90 -2.83 -9.25
CA MET A 270 -0.43 -3.42 -9.47
C MET A 270 -1.54 -2.41 -9.14
N ASP A 271 -2.67 -2.52 -9.81
CA ASP A 271 -3.85 -1.70 -9.46
C ASP A 271 -4.73 -2.47 -8.48
N VAL A 272 -5.23 -1.76 -7.46
CA VAL A 272 -6.06 -2.34 -6.40
C VAL A 272 -7.30 -1.48 -6.22
N LYS A 273 -8.48 -2.11 -6.28
CA LYS A 273 -9.76 -1.47 -5.99
C LYS A 273 -10.00 -1.49 -4.48
N ILE A 274 -10.17 -0.33 -3.86
CA ILE A 274 -10.34 -0.22 -2.41
C ILE A 274 -11.67 -0.85 -1.99
N LEU A 275 -11.61 -1.76 -1.02
CA LEU A 275 -12.79 -2.37 -0.38
C LEU A 275 -13.31 -1.46 0.74
N ASN A 276 -14.57 -1.68 1.12
CA ASN A 276 -15.14 -0.98 2.27
C ASN A 276 -14.32 -1.30 3.53
N SER A 277 -13.93 -0.26 4.27
CA SER A 277 -13.04 -0.35 5.42
C SER A 277 -13.73 0.22 6.64
N PRO A 278 -13.65 -0.44 7.81
CA PRO A 278 -14.15 0.16 9.06
C PRO A 278 -13.33 1.39 9.49
N PHE A 279 -12.17 1.62 8.86
CA PHE A 279 -11.29 2.75 9.09
C PHE A 279 -11.60 3.96 8.18
N PHE A 280 -12.58 3.83 7.27
CA PHE A 280 -12.95 4.90 6.34
C PHE A 280 -14.20 5.65 6.83
N GLU A 281 -14.10 6.98 6.89
CA GLU A 281 -15.22 7.88 7.12
C GLU A 281 -15.26 8.92 5.99
N ALA A 282 -16.43 9.10 5.38
CA ALA A 282 -16.59 10.03 4.26
C ALA A 282 -16.35 11.47 4.73
N GLY A 283 -15.44 12.18 4.06
CA GLY A 283 -15.03 13.52 4.47
C GLY A 283 -13.94 13.54 5.55
N ASP A 284 -13.47 12.39 6.03
CA ASP A 284 -12.28 12.34 6.86
C ASP A 284 -11.07 12.84 6.08
N VAL A 285 -10.58 13.98 6.52
CA VAL A 285 -9.43 14.69 5.96
C VAL A 285 -8.12 13.94 6.18
N ASN A 286 -8.11 12.90 7.01
CA ASN A 286 -7.00 11.97 7.13
C ASN A 286 -7.01 10.87 6.08
N ASN A 287 -8.10 10.59 5.36
CA ASN A 287 -8.04 9.54 4.35
C ASN A 287 -7.27 10.01 3.09
N LEU A 288 -6.01 9.56 2.93
CA LEU A 288 -5.19 9.91 1.75
C LEU A 288 -5.06 8.80 0.71
N VAL A 289 -5.67 7.64 0.94
CA VAL A 289 -5.55 6.49 0.05
C VAL A 289 -6.58 6.55 -1.07
N GLY A 290 -7.82 6.95 -0.75
CA GLY A 290 -8.95 6.94 -1.67
C GLY A 290 -10.22 6.44 -0.97
N ALA A 291 -11.37 6.64 -1.59
CA ALA A 291 -12.65 6.14 -1.09
C ALA A 291 -12.86 4.66 -1.51
N PRO A 292 -13.71 3.91 -0.80
CA PRO A 292 -14.15 2.59 -1.24
C PRO A 292 -14.65 2.62 -2.70
N GLY A 293 -14.14 1.72 -3.53
CA GLY A 293 -14.41 1.66 -4.96
C GLY A 293 -13.36 2.34 -5.85
N ASP A 294 -12.56 3.27 -5.31
CA ASP A 294 -11.46 3.88 -6.05
C ASP A 294 -10.38 2.84 -6.39
N ILE A 295 -9.70 3.07 -7.52
CA ILE A 295 -8.56 2.24 -7.96
C ILE A 295 -7.28 2.98 -7.63
N ILE A 296 -6.39 2.33 -6.89
CA ILE A 296 -5.08 2.86 -6.50
C ILE A 296 -3.95 2.01 -7.07
N LYS A 297 -2.78 2.63 -7.22
CA LYS A 297 -1.55 1.97 -7.63
C LYS A 297 -0.73 1.55 -6.41
N VAL A 298 -0.25 0.31 -6.44
CA VAL A 298 0.54 -0.29 -5.37
C VAL A 298 1.87 -0.77 -5.94
N ASP A 299 2.95 -0.14 -5.51
CA ASP A 299 4.31 -0.46 -5.91
C ASP A 299 4.88 -1.57 -5.00
N ILE A 300 5.43 -2.60 -5.62
CA ILE A 300 5.98 -3.81 -4.99
C ILE A 300 7.45 -3.91 -5.35
N ASP A 301 8.30 -3.94 -4.35
CA ASP A 301 9.76 -4.03 -4.48
C ASP A 301 10.32 -5.29 -3.81
N GLU A 302 11.64 -5.43 -3.80
CA GLU A 302 12.33 -6.55 -3.15
C GLU A 302 12.09 -6.63 -1.64
N ASN A 303 11.83 -5.51 -0.99
CA ASN A 303 11.59 -5.43 0.45
C ASN A 303 10.13 -5.76 0.81
N THR A 304 9.23 -5.78 -0.18
CA THR A 304 7.82 -6.08 0.03
C THR A 304 7.63 -7.55 0.40
N LYS A 305 7.09 -7.79 1.60
CA LYS A 305 6.73 -9.11 2.11
C LYS A 305 5.35 -9.52 1.59
N LEU A 306 5.30 -10.62 0.86
CA LEU A 306 4.06 -11.17 0.29
C LEU A 306 3.61 -12.36 1.12
N ILE A 307 2.33 -12.38 1.47
CA ILE A 307 1.80 -13.23 2.53
C ILE A 307 0.47 -13.85 2.08
N ARG A 308 0.23 -15.13 2.39
CA ARG A 308 -1.03 -15.84 2.13
C ARG A 308 -2.07 -15.58 3.21
N LYS A 309 -3.29 -16.10 3.05
CA LYS A 309 -4.40 -15.96 4.01
C LYS A 309 -4.01 -16.42 5.42
N TYR A 310 -3.34 -17.57 5.49
CA TYR A 310 -2.83 -18.18 6.74
C TYR A 310 -1.35 -17.89 6.97
N PHE A 311 -0.89 -16.76 6.44
CA PHE A 311 0.40 -16.17 6.76
C PHE A 311 1.66 -16.94 6.33
N GLY A 312 1.51 -17.96 5.49
CA GLY A 312 2.65 -18.50 4.74
C GLY A 312 3.19 -17.48 3.73
N LYS A 313 4.50 -17.51 3.48
CA LYS A 313 5.17 -16.66 2.47
C LYS A 313 4.58 -16.89 1.08
N ALA A 314 4.02 -15.86 0.46
CA ALA A 314 3.44 -15.90 -0.88
C ALA A 314 4.41 -15.41 -1.96
N PHE A 315 4.05 -15.66 -3.22
CA PHE A 315 4.74 -15.20 -4.42
C PHE A 315 3.77 -14.41 -5.29
N LEU A 316 4.26 -13.40 -6.02
CA LEU A 316 3.43 -12.63 -6.96
C LEU A 316 2.73 -13.51 -7.99
N LYS A 317 3.41 -14.59 -8.40
CA LYS A 317 2.90 -15.63 -9.28
C LYS A 317 1.61 -16.28 -8.79
N GLU A 318 1.35 -16.27 -7.48
CA GLU A 318 0.11 -16.79 -6.89
C GLU A 318 -1.03 -15.76 -6.86
N PHE A 319 -0.71 -14.47 -7.04
CA PHE A 319 -1.70 -13.40 -7.02
C PHE A 319 -2.44 -13.35 -8.35
N SER A 320 -3.70 -13.01 -8.26
CA SER A 320 -4.63 -13.03 -9.38
C SER A 320 -5.60 -11.86 -9.27
N GLU A 321 -6.01 -11.32 -10.43
CA GLU A 321 -7.09 -10.34 -10.49
C GLU A 321 -8.33 -10.90 -9.79
N GLY A 322 -8.97 -10.04 -9.01
CA GLY A 322 -10.08 -10.34 -8.11
C GLY A 322 -9.67 -11.03 -6.80
N ASP A 323 -8.39 -11.17 -6.47
CA ASP A 323 -7.97 -11.60 -5.13
C ASP A 323 -8.17 -10.49 -4.11
N ASP A 324 -8.65 -10.84 -2.91
CA ASP A 324 -8.75 -9.90 -1.81
C ASP A 324 -7.39 -9.76 -1.15
N VAL A 325 -6.89 -8.54 -1.06
CA VAL A 325 -5.59 -8.21 -0.50
C VAL A 325 -5.71 -7.21 0.63
N ARG A 326 -4.85 -7.36 1.64
CA ARG A 326 -4.58 -6.35 2.66
C ARG A 326 -3.17 -5.84 2.45
N ILE A 327 -3.04 -4.56 2.16
CA ILE A 327 -1.76 -3.90 1.88
C ILE A 327 -1.40 -3.02 3.08
N ILE A 328 -0.16 -3.12 3.53
CA ILE A 328 0.42 -2.19 4.49
C ILE A 328 1.61 -1.53 3.80
N GLY A 329 1.53 -0.23 3.55
CA GLY A 329 2.53 0.48 2.76
C GLY A 329 2.51 1.99 2.94
N ARG A 330 3.48 2.67 2.32
CA ARG A 330 3.61 4.13 2.37
C ARG A 330 3.05 4.76 1.11
N ARG A 331 2.27 5.84 1.24
CA ARG A 331 1.96 6.65 0.06
C ARG A 331 3.17 7.46 -0.35
N ASP A 332 3.63 7.28 -1.57
CA ASP A 332 4.65 8.11 -2.19
C ASP A 332 4.04 9.47 -2.54
N GLU A 333 4.69 10.56 -2.13
CA GLU A 333 4.19 11.91 -2.30
C GLU A 333 4.32 12.41 -3.75
N ASN A 334 5.29 11.88 -4.51
CA ASN A 334 5.55 12.29 -5.88
C ASN A 334 4.63 11.58 -6.87
N THR A 335 4.44 10.27 -6.68
CA THR A 335 3.61 9.44 -7.58
C THR A 335 2.17 9.31 -7.09
N GLY A 336 1.93 9.47 -5.79
CA GLY A 336 0.65 9.18 -5.15
C GLY A 336 0.36 7.69 -4.96
N HIS A 337 1.27 6.79 -5.37
CA HIS A 337 1.14 5.34 -5.24
C HIS A 337 1.39 4.86 -3.80
N ILE A 338 0.97 3.64 -3.48
CA ILE A 338 1.32 2.98 -2.22
C ILE A 338 2.55 2.07 -2.43
N VAL A 339 3.70 2.45 -1.88
CA VAL A 339 4.89 1.58 -1.77
C VAL A 339 4.65 0.56 -0.66
N ALA A 340 4.39 -0.68 -1.03
CA ALA A 340 4.02 -1.72 -0.08
C ALA A 340 5.22 -2.20 0.77
N LYS A 341 5.02 -2.37 2.07
CA LYS A 341 5.93 -3.13 2.95
C LYS A 341 5.41 -4.56 3.13
N PHE A 342 4.09 -4.72 3.19
CA PHE A 342 3.41 -6.01 3.30
C PHE A 342 2.20 -6.07 2.38
N ILE A 343 1.99 -7.23 1.74
CA ILE A 343 0.76 -7.52 1.02
C ILE A 343 0.31 -8.93 1.40
N LYS A 344 -0.82 -9.00 2.10
CA LYS A 344 -1.47 -10.26 2.46
C LYS A 344 -2.61 -10.55 1.48
N ASN A 345 -2.48 -11.62 0.71
CA ASN A 345 -3.53 -12.16 -0.13
C ASN A 345 -4.44 -13.07 0.71
N ASN A 346 -5.67 -12.63 0.97
CA ASN A 346 -6.68 -13.35 1.74
C ASN A 346 -7.39 -14.44 0.92
N SER A 347 -7.15 -14.51 -0.40
CA SER A 347 -7.75 -15.51 -1.30
C SER A 347 -6.88 -16.75 -1.48
N VAL A 348 -5.55 -16.62 -1.37
CA VAL A 348 -4.62 -17.75 -1.49
C VAL A 348 -4.39 -18.42 -0.14
N GLN A 349 -4.75 -19.70 -0.02
CA GLN A 349 -4.70 -20.45 1.24
C GLN A 349 -3.50 -21.39 1.37
N LYS A 350 -3.14 -22.08 0.29
CA LYS A 350 -2.08 -23.11 0.25
C LYS A 350 -1.24 -22.94 -1.01
N LEU A 351 0.02 -23.35 -0.93
CA LEU A 351 0.93 -23.53 -2.07
C LEU A 351 0.34 -24.57 -3.05
N GLY A 352 0.70 -24.46 -4.34
CA GLY A 352 0.38 -25.49 -5.34
C GLY A 352 -0.98 -25.33 -6.02
N LYS A 353 -1.62 -24.15 -5.96
CA LYS A 353 -2.65 -23.84 -6.98
C LYS A 353 -1.93 -23.65 -8.30
N VAL A 354 -1.92 -24.70 -9.12
CA VAL A 354 -1.45 -24.64 -10.50
C VAL A 354 -2.20 -23.53 -11.21
N TYR A 355 -1.45 -22.57 -11.74
CA TYR A 355 -1.99 -21.60 -12.67
C TYR A 355 -1.43 -21.87 -14.06
N ARG A 356 -2.29 -21.78 -15.06
CA ARG A 356 -1.94 -22.01 -16.46
C ARG A 356 -2.27 -20.79 -17.26
N LEU A 357 -1.35 -20.37 -18.13
CA LEU A 357 -1.59 -19.32 -19.10
C LEU A 357 -1.95 -19.97 -20.43
N GLY A 358 -3.08 -19.58 -21.00
CA GLY A 358 -3.57 -20.10 -22.27
C GLY A 358 -4.09 -18.99 -23.15
N LYS A 359 -3.93 -19.15 -24.46
CA LYS A 359 -4.61 -18.33 -25.46
C LYS A 359 -5.88 -19.07 -25.88
N VAL A 360 -7.03 -18.39 -25.88
CA VAL A 360 -8.32 -18.99 -26.28
C VAL A 360 -8.30 -19.30 -27.77
N ASP A 361 -8.60 -20.55 -28.11
CA ASP A 361 -8.81 -21.01 -29.47
C ASP A 361 -10.32 -21.03 -29.79
N ALA A 362 -11.14 -21.57 -28.88
CA ALA A 362 -12.60 -21.64 -29.02
C ALA A 362 -13.31 -21.60 -27.65
N VAL A 363 -14.59 -21.20 -27.65
CA VAL A 363 -15.45 -21.17 -26.46
C VAL A 363 -16.77 -21.88 -26.80
N ASP A 364 -17.15 -22.87 -25.98
CA ASP A 364 -18.45 -23.53 -26.04
C ASP A 364 -19.24 -23.23 -24.76
N THR A 365 -20.16 -22.28 -24.88
CA THR A 365 -21.01 -21.84 -23.76
C THR A 365 -22.09 -22.85 -23.39
N ALA A 366 -22.45 -23.77 -24.29
CA ALA A 366 -23.44 -24.82 -24.01
C ALA A 366 -22.80 -25.96 -23.20
N ALA A 367 -21.57 -26.32 -23.54
CA ALA A 367 -20.78 -27.32 -22.82
C ALA A 367 -20.05 -26.77 -21.59
N ASN A 368 -20.01 -25.45 -21.41
CA ASN A 368 -19.16 -24.75 -20.42
C ASN A 368 -17.68 -25.12 -20.56
N THR A 369 -17.19 -25.17 -21.80
CA THR A 369 -15.78 -25.48 -22.10
C THR A 369 -15.09 -24.37 -22.88
N ILE A 370 -13.77 -24.26 -22.68
CA ILE A 370 -12.91 -23.31 -23.40
C ILE A 370 -11.68 -24.06 -23.90
N ASP A 371 -11.49 -24.10 -25.21
CA ASP A 371 -10.28 -24.66 -25.79
C ASP A 371 -9.19 -23.59 -25.81
N ILE A 372 -8.00 -23.96 -25.34
CA ILE A 372 -6.86 -23.07 -25.24
C ILE A 372 -5.58 -23.71 -25.75
N THR A 373 -4.71 -22.86 -26.29
CA THR A 373 -3.31 -23.17 -26.51
C THR A 373 -2.51 -22.66 -25.33
N LEU A 374 -1.89 -23.56 -24.56
CA LEU A 374 -1.07 -23.17 -23.42
C LEU A 374 0.14 -22.33 -23.88
N VAL A 375 0.31 -21.17 -23.26
CA VAL A 375 1.46 -20.29 -23.49
C VAL A 375 2.65 -20.90 -22.73
N ARG A 376 3.51 -21.60 -23.48
CA ARG A 376 4.79 -22.18 -23.06
C ARG A 376 4.73 -23.16 -21.89
N THR A 377 4.48 -24.43 -22.22
CA THR A 377 5.16 -25.55 -21.56
C THR A 377 6.31 -25.99 -22.46
N ARG A 378 7.42 -26.56 -21.94
CA ARG A 378 8.50 -27.17 -22.75
C ARG A 378 8.04 -28.33 -23.66
N MET A 379 6.75 -28.63 -23.67
CA MET A 379 6.10 -29.64 -24.49
C MET A 379 5.54 -28.99 -25.76
N ALA A 380 5.52 -29.75 -26.85
CA ALA A 380 4.88 -29.34 -28.11
C ALA A 380 3.52 -28.69 -27.85
N VAL A 381 3.21 -27.63 -28.61
CA VAL A 381 1.93 -26.92 -28.58
C VAL A 381 0.80 -27.95 -28.62
N LYS A 382 0.15 -28.15 -27.48
CA LYS A 382 -1.02 -29.02 -27.36
C LYS A 382 -2.18 -28.14 -26.96
N ASN A 383 -3.31 -28.37 -27.61
CA ASN A 383 -4.57 -27.76 -27.24
C ASN A 383 -5.06 -28.45 -25.96
N TRP A 384 -5.55 -27.65 -25.03
CA TRP A 384 -6.15 -28.10 -23.79
C TRP A 384 -7.60 -27.62 -23.73
N THR A 385 -8.47 -28.40 -23.12
CA THR A 385 -9.86 -28.01 -22.88
C THR A 385 -10.04 -27.66 -21.42
N ILE A 386 -10.50 -26.45 -21.15
CA ILE A 386 -10.87 -26.02 -19.81
C ILE A 386 -12.34 -26.36 -19.61
N GLU A 387 -12.63 -27.16 -18.59
CA GLU A 387 -13.99 -27.39 -18.11
C GLU A 387 -14.27 -26.36 -17.01
N VAL A 388 -15.23 -25.46 -17.27
CA VAL A 388 -15.63 -24.43 -16.33
C VAL A 388 -16.69 -25.02 -15.39
N VAL A 389 -16.28 -25.35 -14.16
CA VAL A 389 -17.23 -25.93 -13.19
C VAL A 389 -18.32 -24.90 -12.82
N PRO A 390 -19.53 -25.30 -12.40
CA PRO A 390 -20.61 -24.36 -12.11
C PRO A 390 -20.31 -23.33 -11.02
N SER A 391 -19.36 -23.62 -10.13
CA SER A 391 -18.91 -22.69 -9.07
C SER A 391 -17.75 -21.81 -9.51
N ALA A 392 -17.28 -21.93 -10.76
CA ALA A 392 -16.13 -21.20 -11.23
C ALA A 392 -16.47 -19.73 -11.42
N LYS A 393 -15.54 -18.85 -11.04
CA LYS A 393 -15.67 -17.41 -11.25
C LYS A 393 -14.74 -16.95 -12.36
N ILE A 394 -15.27 -16.16 -13.28
CA ILE A 394 -14.52 -15.62 -14.41
C ILE A 394 -14.38 -14.12 -14.21
N TYR A 395 -13.15 -13.60 -14.24
CA TYR A 395 -12.86 -12.19 -14.05
C TYR A 395 -12.22 -11.56 -15.28
N GLN A 396 -12.53 -10.29 -15.53
CA GLN A 396 -11.87 -9.45 -16.52
C GLN A 396 -11.66 -8.08 -15.89
N ALA A 397 -10.39 -7.65 -15.76
CA ALA A 397 -10.04 -6.39 -15.09
C ALA A 397 -10.72 -6.26 -13.72
N GLY A 398 -10.67 -7.31 -12.91
CA GLY A 398 -11.26 -7.35 -11.57
C GLY A 398 -12.80 -7.43 -11.51
N GLU A 399 -13.52 -7.34 -12.62
CA GLU A 399 -14.98 -7.50 -12.67
C GLU A 399 -15.37 -8.94 -13.03
N GLU A 400 -16.41 -9.48 -12.37
CA GLU A 400 -16.91 -10.82 -12.68
C GLU A 400 -17.72 -10.78 -13.99
N ILE A 401 -17.37 -11.65 -14.94
CA ILE A 401 -17.96 -11.74 -16.30
C ILE A 401 -18.52 -13.14 -16.55
N ALA A 402 -19.33 -13.30 -17.61
CA ALA A 402 -19.82 -14.60 -18.04
C ALA A 402 -18.84 -15.30 -19.00
N ILE A 403 -18.95 -16.63 -19.12
CA ILE A 403 -18.16 -17.40 -20.12
C ILE A 403 -18.41 -16.92 -21.56
N SER A 404 -19.61 -16.40 -21.84
CA SER A 404 -19.98 -15.82 -23.13
C SER A 404 -19.20 -14.54 -23.48
N ASP A 405 -18.59 -13.88 -22.49
CA ASP A 405 -17.83 -12.65 -22.71
C ASP A 405 -16.40 -12.93 -23.16
N ILE A 406 -15.92 -14.17 -23.01
CA ILE A 406 -14.61 -14.64 -23.49
C ILE A 406 -14.65 -14.81 -25.01
N GLN A 407 -13.63 -14.32 -25.70
CA GLN A 407 -13.51 -14.39 -27.15
C GLN A 407 -12.27 -15.19 -27.57
N PRO A 408 -12.28 -15.78 -28.79
CA PRO A 408 -11.08 -16.34 -29.39
C PRO A 408 -9.94 -15.30 -29.43
N ASN A 409 -8.72 -15.78 -29.15
CA ASN A 409 -7.49 -15.02 -28.95
C ASN A 409 -7.33 -14.26 -27.63
N ASP A 410 -8.34 -14.26 -26.75
CA ASP A 410 -8.15 -13.74 -25.39
C ASP A 410 -7.04 -14.54 -24.68
N LYS A 411 -6.28 -13.88 -23.80
CA LYS A 411 -5.31 -14.55 -22.93
C LYS A 411 -5.97 -14.84 -21.59
N LEU A 412 -5.95 -16.10 -21.16
CA LEU A 412 -6.51 -16.55 -19.90
C LEU A 412 -5.40 -16.94 -18.93
N ARG A 413 -5.61 -16.60 -17.65
CA ARG A 413 -4.96 -17.22 -16.51
C ARG A 413 -5.97 -18.12 -15.80
N ILE A 414 -5.75 -19.42 -15.85
CA ILE A 414 -6.62 -20.44 -15.24
C ILE A 414 -6.05 -20.78 -13.89
N ILE A 415 -6.86 -20.77 -12.84
CA ILE A 415 -6.41 -20.94 -11.45
C ILE A 415 -7.20 -22.07 -10.78
N GLY A 416 -6.45 -23.03 -10.22
CA GLY A 416 -7.01 -24.16 -9.50
C GLY A 416 -7.64 -25.21 -10.41
N GLY A 417 -8.00 -26.35 -9.82
CA GLY A 417 -8.51 -27.52 -10.53
C GLY A 417 -7.59 -28.73 -10.53
N SER A 418 -8.13 -29.88 -10.92
CA SER A 418 -7.34 -31.01 -11.40
C SER A 418 -7.05 -30.83 -12.88
N ALA A 419 -5.80 -31.09 -13.27
CA ALA A 419 -5.41 -31.19 -14.68
C ALA A 419 -5.24 -32.66 -15.04
N ASP A 420 -5.96 -33.13 -16.05
CA ASP A 420 -5.75 -34.43 -16.65
C ASP A 420 -4.76 -34.31 -17.81
N TRP A 421 -3.60 -34.94 -17.68
CA TRP A 421 -2.55 -34.89 -18.70
C TRP A 421 -2.76 -35.89 -19.83
N THR A 422 -3.58 -36.92 -19.60
CA THR A 422 -3.95 -37.88 -20.62
C THR A 422 -4.97 -37.25 -21.58
N ASP A 423 -5.99 -36.61 -21.01
CA ASP A 423 -7.09 -36.01 -21.77
C ASP A 423 -6.85 -34.54 -22.13
N HIS A 424 -5.78 -33.92 -21.57
CA HIS A 424 -5.46 -32.50 -21.74
C HIS A 424 -6.61 -31.59 -21.29
N THR A 425 -7.28 -31.97 -20.19
CA THR A 425 -8.39 -31.20 -19.61
C THR A 425 -7.99 -30.51 -18.31
N ILE A 426 -8.57 -29.35 -18.03
CA ILE A 426 -8.38 -28.60 -16.78
C ILE A 426 -9.74 -28.26 -16.21
N MET A 427 -10.05 -28.71 -14.99
CA MET A 427 -11.27 -28.29 -14.29
C MET A 427 -11.06 -26.95 -13.59
N ALA A 428 -11.31 -25.83 -14.28
CA ALA A 428 -11.02 -24.51 -13.74
C ALA A 428 -11.98 -24.12 -12.61
N GLN A 429 -11.42 -23.72 -11.47
CA GLN A 429 -12.19 -23.10 -10.37
C GLN A 429 -12.28 -21.57 -10.51
N ARG A 430 -11.33 -20.97 -11.24
CA ARG A 430 -11.30 -19.54 -11.51
C ARG A 430 -10.55 -19.27 -12.82
N ILE A 431 -11.02 -18.29 -13.58
CA ILE A 431 -10.41 -17.88 -14.85
C ILE A 431 -10.29 -16.36 -14.85
N ASN A 432 -9.13 -15.82 -15.18
CA ASN A 432 -8.92 -14.39 -15.35
C ASN A 432 -8.56 -14.09 -16.81
N VAL A 433 -9.28 -13.18 -17.46
CA VAL A 433 -9.04 -12.71 -18.83
C VAL A 433 -8.09 -11.52 -18.78
N LEU A 434 -6.83 -11.73 -19.17
CA LEU A 434 -5.73 -10.76 -18.99
C LEU A 434 -5.77 -9.61 -20.01
N ILE A 435 -6.11 -9.91 -21.26
CA ILE A 435 -6.20 -8.91 -22.33
C ILE A 435 -7.39 -9.28 -23.21
N LYS A 436 -8.34 -8.33 -23.34
CA LYS A 436 -9.34 -8.38 -24.39
C LYS A 436 -8.71 -7.84 -25.65
N GLN A 437 -8.61 -8.66 -26.70
CA GLN A 437 -8.40 -8.06 -28.01
C GLN A 437 -9.65 -7.24 -28.30
N THR A 438 -9.52 -5.91 -28.43
CA THR A 438 -10.62 -5.09 -28.95
C THR A 438 -11.01 -5.71 -30.26
N LYS A 439 -12.22 -6.31 -30.29
CA LYS A 439 -12.81 -6.85 -31.51
C LYS A 439 -12.58 -5.78 -32.58
N PRO A 440 -11.90 -6.09 -33.71
CA PRO A 440 -11.75 -5.10 -34.75
C PRO A 440 -13.14 -4.60 -35.06
N THR A 441 -13.41 -3.34 -34.73
CA THR A 441 -14.69 -2.70 -35.01
C THR A 441 -14.91 -2.94 -36.48
N ALA A 442 -15.93 -3.74 -36.81
CA ALA A 442 -16.21 -4.12 -38.19
C ALA A 442 -16.15 -2.82 -38.98
N ALA A 443 -15.19 -2.73 -39.91
CA ALA A 443 -14.93 -1.51 -40.65
C ALA A 443 -16.29 -0.99 -41.10
N GLU A 444 -16.64 0.23 -40.66
CA GLU A 444 -17.86 0.89 -41.12
C GLU A 444 -17.83 0.75 -42.63
N THR A 445 -18.77 -0.06 -43.13
CA THR A 445 -18.87 -0.28 -44.56
C THR A 445 -19.38 1.04 -45.07
N GLU A 446 -18.46 1.90 -45.53
CA GLU A 446 -18.79 3.16 -46.17
C GLU A 446 -19.84 2.82 -47.21
N THR A 447 -21.07 3.23 -46.93
CA THR A 447 -22.18 3.03 -47.85
C THR A 447 -21.82 3.89 -49.05
N PRO A 448 -21.66 3.32 -50.26
CA PRO A 448 -21.24 4.10 -51.40
C PRO A 448 -22.27 5.21 -51.62
N ASP A 449 -21.79 6.45 -51.57
CA ASP A 449 -22.58 7.65 -51.76
C ASP A 449 -23.21 7.59 -53.16
N THR A 450 -24.50 7.27 -53.23
CA THR A 450 -25.27 7.26 -54.48
C THR A 450 -25.42 8.69 -54.98
N ALA A 451 -24.42 9.16 -55.72
CA ALA A 451 -24.51 10.36 -56.52
C ALA A 451 -25.67 10.22 -57.52
N THR A 452 -26.66 11.10 -57.37
CA THR A 452 -27.82 11.22 -58.24
C THR A 452 -27.37 11.91 -59.54
N GLN A 453 -27.66 11.30 -60.69
CA GLN A 453 -27.48 11.91 -62.02
C GLN A 453 -28.57 12.93 -62.33
#